data_AF-A0A942NLZ9-F1
#
_entry.id   AF-A0A942NLZ9-F1
#
_cell.length_a   1.000
_cell.length_b   1.000
_cell.length_c   1.000
_cell.angle_alpha   90.00
_cell.angle_beta   90.00
_cell.angle_gamma   90.00
#
_symmetry.space_group_name_H-M   'P 1'
#
loop_
_entity.id
_entity.type
_entity.pdbx_description
1 polymer ?
#
loop_
_entity_poly.entity_id
_entity_poly.type
_entity_poly.pdbx_seq_one_letter_code
_entity_poly.pdbx_strand_id
1 'polypeptide(L)'
;MLNVLQRRPFRFSILIAASLGLFFPAIAIALLLWHENLGLNWRNLIALHRNHFTLYIIWSAPLVLGFFGVILGKTSLLLKQKMDRLEHKTTELNTILNTAASAIITIDTAGGVTNFNKAAEQIFGYDHDELIGKNVNCLMPAAMAAEHDAYLRRYLQTGQAAILGKRREVEARRKDGQIFPVLLRVNPMYINGTIFFRG
;
A
#
# COMPACT_ATOMS: atom_id res chain seq x y z
N MET A 1 26.42 -2.60 -21.46
CA MET A 1 26.39 -1.16 -21.79
C MET A 1 25.42 -0.89 -22.94
N LEU A 2 24.11 -1.14 -22.75
CA LEU A 2 23.05 -0.90 -23.74
C LEU A 2 21.69 -0.91 -23.02
N ASN A 3 21.14 0.26 -22.69
CA ASN A 3 19.68 0.52 -22.62
C ASN A 3 19.40 1.92 -22.02
N VAL A 4 19.72 2.96 -22.77
CA VAL A 4 19.34 4.36 -22.44
C VAL A 4 18.22 4.88 -23.36
N LEU A 5 17.73 4.09 -24.33
CA LEU A 5 16.82 4.59 -25.37
C LEU A 5 15.32 4.29 -25.17
N GLN A 6 14.86 3.89 -23.98
CA GLN A 6 13.45 3.49 -23.78
C GLN A 6 12.64 4.41 -22.85
N ARG A 7 12.97 5.70 -22.77
CA ARG A 7 12.22 6.70 -21.96
C ARG A 7 11.62 7.85 -22.79
N ARG A 8 10.95 7.60 -23.92
CA ARG A 8 10.26 8.68 -24.67
C ARG A 8 8.89 8.39 -25.35
N PRO A 9 8.05 7.38 -24.97
CA PRO A 9 6.76 7.22 -25.65
C PRO A 9 5.75 8.34 -25.32
N PHE A 10 5.87 8.97 -24.14
CA PHE A 10 4.88 9.95 -23.67
C PHE A 10 4.96 11.30 -24.39
N ARG A 11 6.15 11.72 -24.83
CA ARG A 11 6.34 13.00 -25.55
C ARG A 11 5.77 12.97 -26.97
N PHE A 12 5.88 11.82 -27.64
CA PHE A 12 5.37 11.67 -29.01
C PHE A 12 3.85 11.64 -29.08
N SER A 13 3.18 11.01 -28.11
CA SER A 13 1.71 10.94 -28.09
C SER A 13 1.05 12.31 -27.92
N ILE A 14 1.65 13.19 -27.09
CA ILE A 14 1.17 14.57 -26.91
C ILE A 14 1.40 15.41 -28.18
N LEU A 15 2.53 15.22 -28.87
CA LEU A 15 2.84 15.92 -30.12
C LEU A 15 1.91 15.49 -31.27
N ILE A 16 1.57 14.20 -31.36
CA ILE A 16 0.63 13.67 -32.37
C ILE A 16 -0.80 14.14 -32.09
N ALA A 17 -1.24 14.11 -30.83
CA ALA A 17 -2.56 14.64 -30.45
C ALA A 17 -2.67 16.16 -30.69
N ALA A 18 -1.60 16.92 -30.45
CA ALA A 18 -1.56 18.36 -30.71
C ALA A 18 -1.58 18.70 -32.21
N SER A 19 -0.96 17.89 -33.06
CA SER A 19 -0.93 18.11 -34.51
C SER A 19 -2.24 17.72 -35.21
N LEU A 20 -2.88 16.62 -34.80
CA LEU A 20 -4.21 16.23 -35.29
C LEU A 20 -5.32 17.18 -34.80
N GLY A 21 -5.19 17.73 -33.59
CA GLY A 21 -6.15 18.68 -33.02
C GLY A 21 -6.23 20.02 -33.76
N LEU A 22 -5.23 20.37 -34.57
CA LEU A 22 -5.19 21.61 -35.35
C LEU A 22 -5.84 21.48 -36.75
N PHE A 23 -5.99 20.25 -37.27
CA PHE A 23 -6.53 20.00 -38.61
C PHE A 23 -8.04 20.23 -38.71
N PHE A 24 -8.81 19.74 -37.73
CA PHE A 24 -10.26 19.94 -37.65
C PHE A 24 -10.70 21.42 -37.57
N PRO A 25 -10.06 22.28 -36.74
CA PRO A 25 -10.34 23.72 -36.72
C PRO A 25 -10.13 24.39 -38.08
N ALA A 26 -9.03 24.05 -38.76
CA ALA A 26 -8.70 24.66 -40.04
C ALA A 26 -9.75 24.33 -41.11
N ILE A 27 -10.21 23.08 -41.14
CA ILE A 27 -11.29 22.62 -42.03
C ILE A 27 -12.62 23.30 -41.68
N ALA A 28 -12.97 23.38 -40.39
CA ALA A 28 -14.21 24.04 -39.94
C ALA A 28 -14.24 25.54 -40.28
N ILE A 29 -13.11 26.24 -40.12
CA ILE A 29 -12.97 27.65 -40.50
C ILE A 29 -13.09 27.82 -42.02
N ALA A 30 -12.46 26.96 -42.80
CA ALA A 30 -12.57 26.99 -44.27
C ALA A 30 -14.02 26.78 -44.75
N LEU A 31 -14.75 25.84 -44.13
CA LEU A 31 -16.17 25.59 -44.42
C LEU A 31 -17.08 26.76 -44.01
N LEU A 32 -16.81 27.39 -42.86
CA LEU A 32 -17.57 28.56 -42.40
C LEU A 32 -17.33 29.79 -43.26
N LEU A 33 -16.09 30.05 -43.67
CA LEU A 33 -15.78 31.13 -44.60
C LEU A 33 -16.46 30.93 -45.96
N TRP A 34 -16.50 29.67 -46.44
CA TRP A 34 -17.23 29.31 -47.65
C TRP A 34 -18.74 29.55 -47.51
N HIS A 35 -19.34 29.14 -46.39
CA HIS A 35 -20.78 29.33 -46.13
C HIS A 35 -21.18 30.81 -46.07
N GLU A 36 -20.37 31.64 -45.41
CA GLU A 36 -20.62 33.09 -45.28
C GLU A 36 -20.20 33.90 -46.52
N ASN A 37 -19.71 33.24 -47.58
CA ASN A 37 -19.20 33.86 -48.80
C ASN A 37 -18.09 34.90 -48.54
N LEU A 38 -17.28 34.67 -47.51
CA LEU A 38 -16.20 35.55 -47.07
C LEU A 38 -14.87 35.07 -47.68
N GLY A 39 -14.13 35.99 -48.30
CA GLY A 39 -12.77 35.69 -48.78
C GLY A 39 -11.80 35.37 -47.64
N LEU A 40 -10.78 34.55 -47.94
CA LEU A 40 -9.67 34.21 -47.04
C LEU A 40 -8.75 35.43 -46.82
N ASN A 41 -9.18 36.36 -45.97
CA ASN A 41 -8.39 37.51 -45.57
C ASN A 41 -8.45 37.71 -44.04
N TRP A 42 -7.45 38.41 -43.48
CA TRP A 42 -7.32 38.61 -42.04
C TRP A 42 -8.50 39.38 -41.42
N ARG A 43 -9.15 40.27 -42.17
CA ARG A 43 -10.32 41.04 -41.71
C ARG A 43 -11.54 40.13 -41.50
N ASN A 44 -11.78 39.22 -42.44
CA ASN A 44 -12.88 38.26 -42.40
C ASN A 44 -12.66 37.18 -41.34
N LEU A 45 -11.41 36.74 -41.12
CA LEU A 45 -11.08 35.84 -40.02
C LEU A 45 -11.43 36.43 -38.65
N ILE A 46 -11.12 37.72 -38.44
CA ILE A 46 -11.44 38.43 -37.20
C ILE A 46 -12.96 38.62 -37.06
N ALA A 47 -13.66 38.93 -38.15
CA ALA A 47 -15.11 39.06 -38.16
C ALA A 47 -15.83 37.74 -37.81
N LEU A 48 -15.32 36.61 -38.31
CA LEU A 48 -15.83 35.27 -37.99
C LEU A 48 -15.71 34.95 -36.50
N HIS A 49 -14.60 35.35 -35.88
CA HIS A 49 -14.37 35.16 -34.45
C HIS A 49 -15.30 36.03 -33.57
N ARG A 50 -15.77 37.17 -34.09
CA ARG A 50 -16.68 38.09 -33.38
C ARG A 50 -18.10 37.52 -33.25
N ASN A 51 -18.52 36.69 -34.20
CA ASN A 51 -19.90 36.20 -34.29
C ASN A 51 -20.07 34.70 -33.95
N HIS A 52 -18.97 33.92 -33.84
CA HIS A 52 -19.03 32.47 -33.60
C HIS A 52 -18.27 32.03 -32.34
N PHE A 53 -19.00 31.87 -31.23
CA PHE A 53 -18.48 31.34 -29.95
C PHE A 53 -17.88 29.92 -30.08
N THR A 54 -18.37 29.10 -31.01
CA THR A 54 -17.90 27.71 -31.24
C THR A 54 -16.43 27.60 -31.61
N LEU A 55 -15.85 28.64 -32.24
CA LEU A 55 -14.43 28.67 -32.56
C LEU A 55 -13.57 28.69 -31.28
N TYR A 56 -14.00 29.38 -30.21
CA TYR A 56 -13.29 29.37 -28.93
C TYR A 56 -13.21 27.97 -28.31
N ILE A 57 -14.27 27.16 -28.42
CA ILE A 57 -14.29 25.79 -27.91
C ILE A 57 -13.22 24.95 -28.63
N ILE A 58 -13.14 25.09 -29.96
CA ILE A 58 -12.19 24.36 -30.79
C ILE A 58 -10.74 24.72 -30.43
N TRP A 59 -10.42 26.01 -30.24
CA TRP A 59 -9.07 26.44 -29.85
C TRP A 59 -8.71 26.07 -28.41
N SER A 60 -9.70 25.99 -27.52
CA SER A 60 -9.49 25.62 -26.11
C SER A 60 -9.37 24.11 -25.87
N ALA A 61 -9.99 23.28 -26.70
CA ALA A 61 -10.05 21.83 -26.50
C ALA A 61 -8.66 21.14 -26.43
N PRO A 62 -7.66 21.47 -27.29
CA PRO A 62 -6.31 20.90 -27.17
C PRO A 62 -5.61 21.29 -25.86
N LEU A 63 -5.83 22.51 -25.36
CA LEU A 63 -5.26 22.97 -24.09
C LEU A 63 -5.87 22.20 -22.92
N VAL A 64 -7.19 22.02 -22.94
CA VAL A 64 -7.93 21.24 -21.92
C VAL A 64 -7.47 19.79 -21.95
N LEU A 65 -7.42 19.15 -23.11
CA LEU A 65 -6.96 17.76 -23.26
C LEU A 65 -5.51 17.57 -22.79
N GLY A 66 -4.61 18.49 -23.16
CA GLY A 66 -3.23 18.47 -22.71
C GLY A 66 -3.10 18.61 -21.19
N PHE A 67 -3.88 19.52 -20.59
CA PHE A 67 -3.93 19.70 -19.14
C PHE A 67 -4.45 18.44 -18.42
N PHE A 68 -5.53 17.84 -18.92
CA PHE A 68 -6.05 16.56 -18.40
C PHE A 68 -5.02 15.43 -18.51
N GLY A 69 -4.30 15.34 -19.64
CA GLY A 69 -3.22 14.36 -19.81
C GLY A 69 -2.10 14.51 -18.77
N VAL A 70 -1.72 15.75 -18.45
CA VAL A 70 -0.71 16.03 -17.40
C VAL A 70 -1.23 15.65 -16.01
N ILE A 71 -2.49 15.98 -15.69
CA ILE A 71 -3.10 15.61 -14.41
C ILE A 71 -3.15 14.09 -14.27
N LEU A 72 -3.72 13.39 -15.24
CA LEU A 72 -3.87 11.93 -15.24
C LEU A 72 -2.50 11.22 -15.18
N GLY A 73 -1.50 11.76 -15.87
CA GLY A 73 -0.12 11.27 -15.79
C GLY A 73 0.51 11.45 -14.41
N LYS A 74 0.32 12.61 -13.77
CA LYS A 74 0.82 12.85 -12.41
C LYS A 74 0.09 12.01 -11.37
N THR A 75 -1.23 11.87 -11.46
CA THR A 75 -2.02 11.07 -10.50
C THR A 75 -1.65 9.60 -10.56
N SER A 76 -1.49 9.03 -11.76
CA SER A 76 -1.05 7.63 -11.94
C SER A 76 0.38 7.42 -11.42
N LEU A 77 1.29 8.36 -11.65
CA LEU A 77 2.65 8.28 -11.12
C LEU A 77 2.68 8.36 -9.58
N LEU A 78 1.92 9.28 -8.99
CA LEU A 78 1.81 9.43 -7.53
C LEU A 78 1.20 8.18 -6.90
N LEU A 79 0.19 7.59 -7.54
CA LEU A 79 -0.43 6.36 -7.06
C LEU A 79 0.57 5.20 -7.07
N LYS A 80 1.31 5.05 -8.17
CA LYS A 80 2.37 4.05 -8.26
C LYS A 80 3.45 4.24 -7.20
N GLN A 81 3.94 5.46 -7.00
CA GLN A 81 4.92 5.77 -5.96
C GLN A 81 4.40 5.46 -4.55
N LYS A 82 3.12 5.71 -4.27
CA LYS A 82 2.51 5.36 -2.98
C LYS A 82 2.43 3.84 -2.80
N MET A 83 2.03 3.11 -3.83
CA MET A 83 2.00 1.64 -3.78
C MET A 83 3.39 1.06 -3.56
N ASP A 84 4.38 1.48 -4.34
CA ASP A 84 5.78 1.03 -4.19
C ASP A 84 6.30 1.34 -2.79
N ARG A 85 5.94 2.50 -2.21
CA ARG A 85 6.35 2.88 -0.84
C ARG A 85 5.65 2.04 0.24
N LEU A 86 4.39 1.67 0.04
CA LEU A 86 3.70 0.76 0.95
C LEU A 86 4.32 -0.63 0.89
N GLU A 87 4.59 -1.13 -0.31
CA GLU A 87 5.20 -2.44 -0.54
C GLU A 87 6.62 -2.51 0.03
N HIS A 88 7.44 -1.47 -0.19
CA HIS A 88 8.79 -1.42 0.40
C HIS A 88 8.74 -1.48 1.93
N LYS A 89 7.80 -0.76 2.55
CA LYS A 89 7.63 -0.79 4.01
C LYS A 89 7.18 -2.15 4.51
N THR A 90 6.24 -2.81 3.84
CA THR A 90 5.79 -4.15 4.25
C THR A 90 6.92 -5.16 4.13
N THR A 91 7.70 -5.10 3.05
CA THR A 91 8.84 -5.99 2.85
C THR A 91 9.92 -5.73 3.88
N GLU A 92 10.27 -4.46 4.14
CA GLU A 92 11.26 -4.09 5.16
C GLU A 92 10.84 -4.56 6.56
N LEU A 93 9.57 -4.35 6.96
CA LEU A 93 9.05 -4.85 8.23
C LEU A 93 9.10 -6.37 8.31
N ASN A 94 8.69 -7.07 7.26
CA ASN A 94 8.75 -8.53 7.20
C ASN A 94 10.20 -9.05 7.26
N THR A 95 11.14 -8.38 6.59
CA THR A 95 12.56 -8.71 6.67
C THR A 95 13.08 -8.51 8.08
N ILE A 96 12.80 -7.38 8.74
CA ILE A 96 13.22 -7.14 10.13
C ILE A 96 12.65 -8.21 11.08
N LEU A 97 11.38 -8.60 10.91
CA LEU A 97 10.77 -9.66 11.71
C LEU A 97 11.38 -11.04 11.46
N ASN A 98 11.81 -11.33 10.23
CA ASN A 98 12.38 -12.62 9.84
C ASN A 98 13.90 -12.73 10.04
N THR A 99 14.63 -11.60 10.07
CA THR A 99 16.07 -11.56 10.39
C THR A 99 16.33 -11.41 11.88
N ALA A 100 15.32 -11.05 12.67
CA ALA A 100 15.41 -11.14 14.12
C ALA A 100 15.72 -12.60 14.50
N ALA A 101 16.87 -12.82 15.14
CA ALA A 101 17.27 -14.13 15.66
C ALA A 101 16.37 -14.62 16.81
N SER A 102 15.42 -13.81 17.26
CA SER A 102 14.48 -14.13 18.32
C SER A 102 13.13 -14.55 17.74
N ALA A 103 12.51 -15.56 18.34
CA ALA A 103 11.11 -15.91 18.08
C ALA A 103 10.21 -14.70 18.39
N ILE A 104 9.27 -14.42 17.49
CA ILE A 104 8.25 -13.39 17.66
C ILE A 104 6.89 -14.03 17.44
N ILE A 105 6.06 -14.00 18.47
CA ILE A 105 4.71 -14.56 18.47
C ILE A 105 3.75 -13.42 18.78
N THR A 106 2.68 -13.29 17.98
CA THR A 106 1.59 -12.36 18.28
C THR A 106 0.33 -13.15 18.56
N ILE A 107 -0.39 -12.79 19.63
CA ILE A 107 -1.65 -13.40 20.05
C ILE A 107 -2.74 -12.34 20.20
N ASP A 108 -3.99 -12.74 20.02
CA ASP A 108 -5.17 -11.94 20.33
C ASP A 108 -5.50 -11.94 21.84
N THR A 109 -6.59 -11.27 22.23
CA THR A 109 -7.05 -11.19 23.63
C THR A 109 -7.53 -12.52 24.21
N ALA A 110 -7.87 -13.50 23.37
CA ALA A 110 -8.27 -14.84 23.78
C ALA A 110 -7.09 -15.83 23.83
N GLY A 111 -5.88 -15.38 23.48
CA GLY A 111 -4.68 -16.22 23.43
C GLY A 111 -4.50 -16.95 22.10
N GLY A 112 -5.33 -16.66 21.08
CA GLY A 112 -5.21 -17.20 19.73
C GLY A 112 -4.00 -16.60 19.01
N VAL A 113 -3.13 -17.43 18.44
CA VAL A 113 -1.95 -16.99 17.70
C VAL A 113 -2.37 -16.36 16.37
N THR A 114 -1.94 -15.12 16.14
CA THR A 114 -2.24 -14.35 14.92
C THR A 114 -1.02 -14.12 14.04
N ASN A 115 0.19 -14.29 14.57
CA ASN A 115 1.44 -14.22 13.80
C ASN A 115 2.52 -15.08 14.47
N PHE A 116 3.32 -15.75 13.65
CA PHE A 116 4.39 -16.65 14.08
C PHE A 116 5.57 -16.52 13.11
N ASN A 117 6.65 -15.84 13.51
CA ASN A 117 7.76 -15.58 12.60
C ASN A 117 8.61 -16.85 12.33
N LYS A 118 9.45 -16.78 11.28
CA LYS A 118 10.32 -17.90 10.88
C LYS A 118 11.28 -18.36 11.99
N ALA A 119 11.76 -17.46 12.84
CA ALA A 119 12.59 -17.82 13.99
C ALA A 119 11.79 -18.65 15.01
N ALA A 120 10.52 -18.32 15.25
CA ALA A 120 9.64 -19.09 16.11
C ALA A 120 9.37 -20.49 15.54
N GLU A 121 9.20 -20.65 14.23
CA GLU A 121 9.09 -21.96 13.59
C GLU A 121 10.31 -22.84 13.87
N GLN A 122 11.51 -22.29 13.68
CA GLN A 122 12.77 -22.99 13.94
C GLN A 122 12.96 -23.32 15.43
N ILE A 123 12.54 -22.42 16.32
CA ILE A 123 12.71 -22.56 17.77
C ILE A 123 11.65 -23.50 18.38
N PHE A 124 10.44 -23.58 17.85
CA PHE A 124 9.38 -24.40 18.45
C PHE A 124 9.05 -25.67 17.65
N GLY A 125 9.50 -25.76 16.40
CA GLY A 125 9.28 -26.91 15.52
C GLY A 125 7.86 -27.00 14.95
N TYR A 126 7.08 -25.92 15.04
CA TYR A 126 5.77 -25.78 14.41
C TYR A 126 5.88 -24.97 13.13
N ASP A 127 5.09 -25.32 12.12
CA ASP A 127 4.88 -24.46 10.97
C ASP A 127 3.91 -23.31 11.32
N HIS A 128 4.09 -22.13 10.71
CA HIS A 128 3.17 -21.00 10.86
C HIS A 128 1.70 -21.44 10.70
N ASP A 129 1.39 -22.17 9.63
CA ASP A 129 0.01 -22.54 9.29
C ASP A 129 -0.60 -23.54 10.28
N GLU A 130 0.24 -24.25 11.04
CA GLU A 130 -0.22 -25.15 12.10
C GLU A 130 -0.66 -24.42 13.36
N LEU A 131 -0.15 -23.22 13.62
CA LEU A 131 -0.38 -22.48 14.87
C LEU A 131 -1.34 -21.31 14.72
N ILE A 132 -1.49 -20.73 13.52
CA ILE A 132 -2.45 -19.64 13.32
C ILE A 132 -3.87 -20.07 13.76
N GLY A 133 -4.47 -19.26 14.62
CA GLY A 133 -5.80 -19.49 15.20
C GLY A 133 -5.83 -20.47 16.39
N LYS A 134 -4.73 -21.17 16.71
CA LYS A 134 -4.64 -22.02 17.91
C LYS A 134 -4.26 -21.19 19.12
N ASN A 135 -4.62 -21.68 20.31
CA ASN A 135 -4.22 -21.03 21.56
C ASN A 135 -2.70 -21.25 21.79
N VAL A 136 -2.01 -20.18 22.20
CA VAL A 136 -0.57 -20.16 22.49
C VAL A 136 -0.15 -21.10 23.63
N ASN A 137 -1.09 -21.54 24.45
CA ASN A 137 -0.85 -22.48 25.55
C ASN A 137 -0.20 -23.80 25.11
N CYS A 138 -0.30 -24.17 23.83
CA CYS A 138 0.36 -25.35 23.29
C CYS A 138 1.90 -25.26 23.32
N LEU A 139 2.45 -24.04 23.34
CA LEU A 139 3.88 -23.72 23.43
C LEU A 139 4.38 -23.68 24.88
N MET A 140 3.55 -24.07 25.84
CA MET A 140 3.85 -24.04 27.28
C MET A 140 3.76 -25.45 27.89
N PRO A 141 4.50 -25.74 28.98
CA PRO A 141 4.26 -26.92 29.80
C PRO A 141 2.83 -26.93 30.37
N ALA A 142 2.27 -28.12 30.59
CA ALA A 142 0.86 -28.29 30.99
C ALA A 142 0.48 -27.51 32.26
N ALA A 143 1.39 -27.43 33.24
CA ALA A 143 1.18 -26.68 34.49
C ALA A 143 0.96 -25.18 34.23
N MET A 144 1.72 -24.58 33.29
CA MET A 144 1.59 -23.17 32.93
C MET A 144 0.43 -22.92 31.95
N ALA A 145 0.20 -23.85 31.03
CA ALA A 145 -0.84 -23.76 30.02
C ALA A 145 -2.24 -23.59 30.64
N ALA A 146 -2.52 -24.29 31.74
CA ALA A 146 -3.81 -24.23 32.43
C ALA A 146 -4.12 -22.86 33.05
N GLU A 147 -3.09 -22.14 33.50
CA GLU A 147 -3.24 -20.82 34.12
C GLU A 147 -3.18 -19.66 33.13
N HIS A 148 -2.69 -19.90 31.91
CA HIS A 148 -2.39 -18.83 30.94
C HIS A 148 -3.61 -17.97 30.58
N ASP A 149 -4.75 -18.60 30.32
CA ASP A 149 -6.00 -17.89 29.98
C ASP A 149 -6.53 -17.06 31.16
N ALA A 150 -6.23 -17.46 32.40
CA ALA A 150 -6.55 -16.67 33.58
C ALA A 150 -5.66 -15.43 33.69
N TYR A 151 -4.37 -15.53 33.34
CA TYR A 151 -3.47 -14.37 33.28
C TYR A 151 -3.91 -13.34 32.23
N LEU A 152 -4.30 -13.78 31.03
CA LEU A 152 -4.82 -12.89 29.99
C LEU A 152 -6.09 -12.17 30.46
N ARG A 153 -7.07 -12.90 31.00
CA ARG A 153 -8.30 -12.31 31.55
C ARG A 153 -8.02 -11.29 32.66
N ARG A 154 -7.14 -11.62 33.60
CA ARG A 154 -6.75 -10.70 34.68
C ARG A 154 -6.11 -9.44 34.13
N TYR A 155 -5.26 -9.54 33.11
CA TYR A 155 -4.65 -8.38 32.48
C TYR A 155 -5.70 -7.49 31.81
N LEU A 156 -6.63 -8.07 31.06
CA LEU A 156 -7.70 -7.32 30.39
C LEU A 156 -8.61 -6.58 31.38
N GLN A 157 -8.79 -7.11 32.60
CA GLN A 157 -9.60 -6.49 33.65
C GLN A 157 -8.85 -5.44 34.47
N THR A 158 -7.59 -5.69 34.80
CA THR A 158 -6.85 -4.87 35.77
C THR A 158 -5.83 -3.93 35.13
N GLY A 159 -5.50 -4.13 33.85
CA GLY A 159 -4.39 -3.46 33.17
C GLY A 159 -3.01 -3.80 33.74
N GLN A 160 -2.93 -4.67 34.76
CA GLN A 160 -1.69 -5.08 35.40
C GLN A 160 -1.27 -6.44 34.86
N ALA A 161 -0.13 -6.51 34.16
CA ALA A 161 0.51 -7.79 33.90
C ALA A 161 1.79 -7.90 34.70
N ALA A 162 1.97 -9.04 35.36
CA ALA A 162 3.21 -9.35 36.06
C ALA A 162 4.43 -9.39 35.11
N ILE A 163 4.22 -9.71 33.83
CA ILE A 163 5.26 -9.96 32.83
C ILE A 163 5.47 -8.77 31.86
N LEU A 164 4.63 -7.74 31.93
CA LEU A 164 4.71 -6.61 31.00
C LEU A 164 6.01 -5.82 31.14
N GLY A 165 6.71 -5.62 30.01
CA GLY A 165 7.90 -4.78 29.93
C GLY A 165 9.17 -5.34 30.60
N LYS A 166 9.07 -6.44 31.36
CA LYS A 166 10.21 -7.10 32.02
C LYS A 166 10.56 -8.40 31.31
N ARG A 167 11.85 -8.64 31.09
CA ARG A 167 12.34 -9.94 30.59
C ARG A 167 12.19 -10.96 31.72
N ARG A 168 11.63 -12.13 31.42
CA ARG A 168 11.53 -13.25 32.37
C ARG A 168 11.97 -14.54 31.69
N GLU A 169 12.73 -15.34 32.41
CA GLU A 169 13.01 -16.71 32.00
C GLU A 169 11.81 -17.57 32.37
N VAL A 170 11.24 -18.25 31.37
CA VAL A 170 10.10 -19.16 31.53
C VAL A 170 10.38 -20.45 30.77
N GLU A 171 9.69 -21.51 31.13
CA GLU A 171 9.76 -22.78 30.39
C GLU A 171 8.77 -22.76 29.22
N ALA A 172 9.26 -23.17 28.06
CA ALA A 172 8.44 -23.33 26.87
C ALA A 172 8.53 -24.78 26.36
N ARG A 173 7.56 -25.20 25.55
CA ARG A 173 7.45 -26.56 25.04
C ARG A 173 7.43 -26.56 23.51
N ARG A 174 8.29 -27.38 22.90
CA ARG A 174 8.36 -27.62 21.45
C ARG A 174 7.30 -28.63 21.00
N LYS A 175 7.12 -28.74 19.67
CA LYS A 175 6.21 -29.73 19.04
C LYS A 175 6.54 -31.18 19.40
N ASP A 176 7.82 -31.51 19.56
CA ASP A 176 8.30 -32.82 19.97
C ASP A 176 8.10 -33.11 21.48
N GLY A 177 7.59 -32.14 22.23
CA GLY A 177 7.35 -32.23 23.68
C GLY A 177 8.55 -31.80 24.53
N GLN A 178 9.71 -31.47 23.95
CA GLN A 178 10.87 -31.00 24.69
C GLN A 178 10.56 -29.67 25.39
N ILE A 179 10.87 -29.61 26.69
CA ILE A 179 10.80 -28.39 27.50
C ILE A 179 12.17 -27.71 27.47
N PHE A 180 12.18 -26.40 27.23
CA PHE A 180 13.41 -25.61 27.19
C PHE A 180 13.18 -24.20 27.77
N PRO A 181 14.20 -23.60 28.40
CA PRO A 181 14.10 -22.24 28.92
C PRO A 181 14.07 -21.22 27.79
N VAL A 182 13.22 -20.20 27.92
CA VAL A 182 13.15 -19.06 27.02
C VAL A 182 13.11 -17.75 27.80
N LEU A 183 13.78 -16.73 27.27
CA LEU A 183 13.69 -15.38 27.78
C LEU A 183 12.52 -14.65 27.12
N LEU A 184 11.39 -14.60 27.80
CA LEU A 184 10.15 -14.01 27.30
C LEU A 184 10.04 -12.52 27.66
N ARG A 185 9.56 -11.71 26.70
CA ARG A 185 9.16 -10.32 26.94
C ARG A 185 7.86 -10.02 26.18
N VAL A 186 6.78 -9.82 26.92
CA VAL A 186 5.47 -9.50 26.32
C VAL A 186 5.24 -7.99 26.34
N ASN A 187 4.77 -7.43 25.23
CA ASN A 187 4.29 -6.05 25.13
C ASN A 187 2.89 -6.04 24.48
N PRO A 188 1.98 -5.16 24.94
CA PRO A 188 0.67 -4.99 24.34
C PRO A 188 0.80 -4.06 23.14
N MET A 189 -0.01 -4.30 22.11
CA MET A 189 -0.09 -3.45 20.93
C MET A 189 -1.56 -3.19 20.59
N TYR A 190 -1.87 -1.97 20.16
CA TYR A 190 -3.22 -1.54 19.82
C TYR A 190 -3.31 -1.36 18.31
N ILE A 191 -4.18 -2.15 17.67
CA ILE A 191 -4.45 -2.04 16.23
C ILE A 191 -5.96 -1.83 16.07
N ASN A 192 -6.36 -0.68 15.50
CA ASN A 192 -7.77 -0.35 15.23
C ASN A 192 -8.70 -0.48 16.46
N GLY A 193 -8.20 -0.21 17.67
CA GLY A 193 -8.97 -0.33 18.91
C GLY A 193 -8.97 -1.73 19.55
N THR A 194 -8.39 -2.73 18.88
CA THR A 194 -8.23 -4.09 19.41
C THR A 194 -6.83 -4.28 20.00
N ILE A 195 -6.75 -4.97 21.14
CA ILE A 195 -5.50 -5.27 21.83
C ILE A 195 -4.95 -6.59 21.28
N PHE A 196 -3.65 -6.61 20.98
CA PHE A 196 -2.88 -7.81 20.71
C PHE A 196 -1.66 -7.86 21.64
N PHE A 197 -1.11 -9.04 21.86
CA PHE A 197 0.13 -9.21 22.63
C PHE A 197 1.22 -9.75 21.72
N ARG A 198 2.41 -9.14 21.78
CA ARG A 198 3.59 -9.62 21.06
C ARG A 198 4.71 -9.93 22.06
N GLY A 199 5.35 -11.08 21.92
CA GLY A 199 6.50 -11.47 22.72
C GLY A 199 7.36 -12.56 22.12
#